data_AF-A0A9Q1AQW3-F1
#
_entry.id   AF-A0A9Q1AQW3-F1
#
_cell.length_a   1.000
_cell.length_b   1.000
_cell.length_c   1.000
_cell.angle_alpha   90.00
_cell.angle_beta   90.00
_cell.angle_gamma   90.00
#
_symmetry.space_group_name_H-M   'P 1'
#
loop_
_entity.id
_entity.type
_entity.pdbx_description
1 polymer ?
#
loop_
_entity_poly.entity_id
_entity_poly.type
_entity_poly.pdbx_seq_one_letter_code
_entity_poly.pdbx_strand_id
1 'polypeptide(L)'
;MRVLHTLVPPEVMQVRVSVFQDRSGSEEEVASEEEEGETMTLPDTEQEEEEEEKMEEEEAMLEKYRQQRQEEMFPDEVDTPRDVAARIRFQKYRGLKSFRTSPWDPKENLPRDYARIFQFQNFARMRKHILRQRDREEGEGAEHFYTNKGLDRPALSQLLLA
;
A
#
# COMPACT_ATOMS: atom_id res chain seq x y z
N MET A 1 7.46 8.76 -36.47
CA MET A 1 6.28 7.87 -36.45
C MET A 1 5.83 7.72 -35.00
N ARG A 2 4.79 8.44 -34.58
CA ARG A 2 4.18 8.27 -33.25
C ARG A 2 2.81 7.64 -33.47
N VAL A 3 2.65 6.42 -32.98
CA VAL A 3 1.40 5.67 -33.06
C VAL A 3 0.48 6.22 -31.99
N LEU A 4 -0.64 6.83 -32.40
CA LEU A 4 -1.74 7.19 -31.51
C LEU A 4 -2.44 5.89 -31.12
N HIS A 5 -2.18 5.37 -29.92
CA HIS A 5 -3.11 4.44 -29.30
C HIS A 5 -4.17 5.27 -28.60
N THR A 6 -5.31 5.45 -29.26
CA THR A 6 -6.55 5.92 -28.63
C THR A 6 -7.04 4.82 -27.69
N LEU A 7 -6.78 4.96 -26.40
CA LEU A 7 -7.46 4.16 -25.38
C LEU A 7 -8.90 4.63 -25.32
N VAL A 8 -9.80 3.84 -25.91
CA VAL A 8 -11.24 3.96 -25.70
C VAL A 8 -11.50 3.60 -24.23
N PRO A 9 -12.10 4.49 -23.41
CA PRO A 9 -12.40 4.16 -22.03
C PRO A 9 -13.48 3.05 -21.99
N PRO A 10 -13.36 2.04 -21.11
CA PRO A 10 -14.41 1.03 -20.93
C PRO A 10 -15.68 1.69 -20.38
N GLU A 11 -16.81 1.30 -20.97
CA GLU A 11 -18.13 1.81 -20.64
C GLU A 11 -18.41 1.71 -19.14
N VAL A 12 -18.71 2.85 -18.53
CA VAL A 12 -19.20 2.94 -17.17
C VAL A 12 -20.64 2.41 -17.18
N MET A 13 -20.84 1.18 -16.67
CA MET A 13 -22.18 0.68 -16.40
C MET A 13 -22.88 1.62 -15.41
N GLN A 14 -23.74 2.49 -15.93
CA GLN A 14 -24.61 3.34 -15.12
C GLN A 14 -25.71 2.46 -14.54
N VAL A 15 -25.54 2.01 -13.31
CA VAL A 15 -26.65 1.48 -12.51
C VAL A 15 -27.52 2.68 -12.13
N ARG A 16 -28.56 2.93 -12.93
CA ARG A 16 -29.63 3.88 -12.59
C ARG A 16 -30.46 3.27 -11.46
N VAL A 17 -30.21 3.72 -10.24
CA VAL A 17 -31.14 3.53 -9.12
C VAL A 17 -32.28 4.53 -9.30
N SER A 18 -33.41 4.06 -9.85
CA SER A 18 -34.65 4.83 -9.89
C SER A 18 -35.33 4.76 -8.53
N VAL A 19 -35.32 5.87 -7.81
CA VAL A 19 -36.13 6.09 -6.60
C VAL A 19 -37.60 5.99 -6.98
N PHE A 20 -38.27 4.93 -6.54
CA PHE A 20 -39.71 4.72 -6.72
C PHE A 20 -40.46 5.56 -5.67
N GLN A 21 -41.36 6.43 -6.15
CA GLN A 21 -42.13 7.37 -5.35
C GLN A 21 -43.49 6.73 -5.01
N ASP A 22 -43.83 6.69 -3.72
CA ASP A 22 -45.04 6.06 -3.18
C ASP A 22 -46.33 6.55 -3.86
N ARG A 23 -47.15 5.59 -4.32
CA ARG A 23 -48.56 5.82 -4.65
C ARG A 23 -49.39 4.55 -4.35
N SER A 24 -50.01 4.57 -3.18
CA SER A 24 -51.31 3.98 -2.78
C SER A 24 -52.02 3.06 -3.77
N GLY A 25 -52.32 1.81 -3.35
CA GLY A 25 -53.46 1.04 -3.86
C GLY A 25 -53.41 -0.49 -3.70
N SER A 26 -54.27 -1.02 -2.81
CA SER A 26 -55.02 -2.31 -2.83
C SER A 26 -54.30 -3.68 -2.87
N GLU A 27 -54.43 -4.40 -1.74
CA GLU A 27 -54.86 -5.81 -1.54
C GLU A 27 -54.57 -6.88 -2.61
N GLU A 28 -53.85 -7.95 -2.25
CA GLU A 28 -54.39 -9.33 -2.18
C GLU A 28 -53.35 -10.36 -1.65
N GLU A 29 -53.86 -11.30 -0.85
CA GLU A 29 -53.21 -12.43 -0.18
C GLU A 29 -52.88 -13.60 -1.12
N VAL A 30 -51.80 -14.35 -0.86
CA VAL A 30 -51.75 -15.80 -1.14
C VAL A 30 -50.64 -16.50 -0.34
N ALA A 31 -51.05 -17.54 0.39
CA ALA A 31 -50.23 -18.47 1.17
C ALA A 31 -49.89 -19.74 0.37
N SER A 32 -48.75 -20.37 0.66
CA SER A 32 -48.47 -21.82 0.50
C SER A 32 -47.09 -22.10 1.15
N GLU A 33 -47.05 -22.69 2.35
CA GLU A 33 -47.01 -24.13 2.69
C GLU A 33 -45.64 -24.80 2.47
N GLU A 34 -45.17 -25.40 3.57
CA GLU A 34 -43.85 -25.94 3.87
C GLU A 34 -43.62 -27.31 3.22
N GLU A 35 -42.39 -27.59 2.76
CA GLU A 35 -41.91 -28.96 2.52
C GLU A 35 -40.48 -29.10 3.06
N GLU A 36 -40.38 -29.76 4.22
CA GLU A 36 -39.14 -30.05 4.94
C GLU A 36 -38.33 -31.13 4.20
N GLY A 37 -37.18 -30.74 3.63
CA GLY A 37 -36.16 -31.66 3.11
C GLY A 37 -35.04 -31.86 4.14
N GLU A 38 -35.01 -33.06 4.72
CA GLU A 38 -34.00 -33.54 5.69
C GLU A 38 -32.57 -33.49 5.09
N THR A 39 -31.75 -32.54 5.55
CA THR A 39 -30.33 -32.43 5.17
C THR A 39 -29.44 -33.17 6.19
N MET A 40 -28.75 -34.22 5.77
CA MET A 40 -27.77 -34.93 6.59
C MET A 40 -26.50 -34.08 6.74
N THR A 41 -26.19 -33.62 7.96
CA THR A 41 -24.96 -32.90 8.31
C THR A 41 -23.81 -33.88 8.59
N LEU A 42 -22.80 -33.91 7.73
CA LEU A 42 -21.49 -34.52 8.00
C LEU A 42 -20.58 -33.49 8.70
N PRO A 43 -19.50 -33.88 9.42
CA PRO A 43 -18.69 -32.94 10.18
C PRO A 43 -17.87 -32.05 9.23
N ASP A 44 -18.39 -30.85 9.00
CA ASP A 44 -18.01 -29.85 7.99
C ASP A 44 -16.93 -28.86 8.48
N THR A 45 -16.31 -29.10 9.64
CA THR A 45 -15.55 -28.05 10.35
C THR A 45 -14.29 -27.57 9.63
N GLU A 46 -13.60 -28.41 8.86
CA GLU A 46 -12.38 -28.01 8.14
C GLU A 46 -12.68 -27.31 6.80
N GLN A 47 -13.82 -27.64 6.17
CA GLN A 47 -14.26 -26.97 4.94
C GLN A 47 -14.91 -25.61 5.24
N GLU A 48 -15.68 -25.53 6.33
CA GLU A 48 -16.23 -24.27 6.84
C GLU A 48 -15.13 -23.27 7.21
N GLU A 49 -14.05 -23.69 7.91
CA GLU A 49 -12.92 -22.82 8.26
C GLU A 49 -12.18 -22.27 7.02
N GLU A 50 -11.94 -23.09 5.99
CA GLU A 50 -11.30 -22.64 4.74
C GLU A 50 -12.20 -21.70 3.90
N GLU A 51 -13.53 -21.84 4.00
CA GLU A 51 -14.50 -20.97 3.33
C GLU A 51 -14.65 -19.64 4.07
N GLU A 52 -14.62 -19.64 5.41
CA GLU A 52 -14.57 -18.44 6.24
C GLU A 52 -13.31 -17.60 5.96
N GLU A 53 -12.13 -18.22 5.92
CA GLU A 53 -10.88 -17.51 5.58
C GLU A 53 -10.94 -16.84 4.20
N LYS A 54 -11.49 -17.53 3.18
CA LYS A 54 -11.66 -16.95 1.83
C LYS A 54 -12.65 -15.79 1.83
N MET A 55 -13.74 -15.88 2.59
CA MET A 55 -14.69 -14.77 2.72
C MET A 55 -14.04 -13.55 3.39
N GLU A 56 -13.28 -13.75 4.47
CA GLU A 56 -12.54 -12.66 5.13
C GLU A 56 -11.51 -12.00 4.19
N GLU A 57 -10.79 -12.79 3.41
CA GLU A 57 -9.86 -12.29 2.40
C GLU A 57 -10.58 -11.48 1.31
N GLU A 58 -11.70 -11.97 0.79
CA GLU A 58 -12.52 -11.27 -0.20
C GLU A 58 -13.08 -9.95 0.34
N GLU A 59 -13.57 -9.94 1.58
CA GLU A 59 -14.03 -8.73 2.27
C GLU A 59 -12.91 -7.70 2.44
N ALA A 60 -11.73 -8.14 2.90
CA ALA A 60 -10.57 -7.27 3.05
C ALA A 60 -10.10 -6.71 1.69
N MET A 61 -10.17 -7.51 0.62
CA MET A 61 -9.85 -7.07 -0.73
C MET A 61 -10.87 -6.05 -1.26
N LEU A 62 -12.16 -6.26 -0.99
CA LEU A 62 -13.23 -5.34 -1.35
C LEU A 62 -13.12 -4.02 -0.58
N GLU A 63 -12.76 -4.08 0.71
CA GLU A 63 -12.53 -2.89 1.53
C GLU A 63 -11.34 -2.07 1.02
N LYS A 64 -10.21 -2.73 0.71
CA LYS A 64 -9.07 -2.07 0.07
C LYS A 64 -9.46 -1.39 -1.24
N TYR A 65 -10.28 -2.04 -2.07
CA TYR A 65 -10.76 -1.44 -3.31
C TYR A 65 -11.61 -0.19 -3.04
N ARG A 66 -12.51 -0.24 -2.05
CA ARG A 66 -13.31 0.93 -1.64
C ARG A 66 -12.41 2.08 -1.16
N GLN A 67 -11.39 1.77 -0.34
CA GLN A 67 -10.44 2.75 0.18
C GLN A 67 -9.64 3.41 -0.95
N GLN A 68 -9.11 2.62 -1.92
CA GLN A 68 -8.39 3.16 -3.08
C GLN A 68 -9.24 4.15 -3.88
N ARG A 69 -10.51 3.83 -4.11
CA ARG A 69 -11.44 4.74 -4.82
C ARG A 69 -11.68 6.02 -4.03
N GLN A 70 -11.74 5.95 -2.70
CA GLN A 70 -11.89 7.13 -1.85
C GLN A 70 -10.62 7.99 -1.85
N GLU A 71 -9.43 7.40 -1.76
CA GLU A 71 -8.14 8.11 -1.85
C GLU A 71 -7.95 8.79 -3.22
N GLU A 72 -8.42 8.17 -4.30
CA GLU A 72 -8.42 8.80 -5.64
C GLU A 72 -9.34 10.02 -5.70
N MET A 73 -10.53 9.94 -5.08
CA MET A 73 -11.51 11.03 -5.09
C MET A 73 -11.14 12.16 -4.14
N PHE A 74 -10.53 11.85 -2.99
CA PHE A 74 -10.26 12.76 -1.88
C PHE A 74 -8.83 12.54 -1.34
N PRO A 75 -7.79 13.08 -2.03
CA PRO A 75 -6.39 12.67 -1.83
C PRO A 75 -5.73 13.11 -0.52
N ASP A 76 -6.42 13.84 0.36
CA ASP A 76 -5.89 14.30 1.66
C ASP A 76 -6.98 14.50 2.73
N GLU A 77 -8.21 14.10 2.44
CA GLU A 77 -9.31 14.24 3.39
C GLU A 77 -9.26 13.11 4.43
N VAL A 78 -9.26 13.49 5.70
CA VAL A 78 -9.29 12.54 6.82
C VAL A 78 -10.31 13.05 7.83
N ASP A 79 -11.24 12.17 8.22
CA ASP A 79 -12.25 12.50 9.21
C ASP A 79 -11.64 12.79 10.59
N THR A 80 -12.15 13.86 11.22
CA THR A 80 -11.74 14.20 12.58
C THR A 80 -12.39 13.25 13.59
N PRO A 81 -11.60 12.55 14.43
CA PRO A 81 -12.16 11.65 15.44
C PRO A 81 -13.05 12.43 16.42
N ARG A 82 -14.18 11.83 16.82
CA ARG A 82 -15.17 12.48 17.72
C ARG A 82 -14.79 12.37 19.20
N ASP A 83 -14.03 11.34 19.54
CA ASP A 83 -13.57 10.99 20.88
C ASP A 83 -12.38 11.84 21.33
N VAL A 84 -11.49 12.23 20.41
CA VAL A 84 -10.29 13.01 20.70
C VAL A 84 -10.40 14.40 20.09
N ALA A 85 -10.13 15.43 20.90
CA ALA A 85 -10.05 16.80 20.40
C ALA A 85 -9.04 16.91 19.25
N ALA A 86 -9.44 17.53 18.13
CA ALA A 86 -8.61 17.67 16.93
C ALA A 86 -7.22 18.26 17.22
N ARG A 87 -7.12 19.20 18.18
CA ARG A 87 -5.82 19.77 18.61
C ARG A 87 -4.84 18.71 19.12
N ILE A 88 -5.33 17.70 19.84
CA ILE A 88 -4.51 16.61 20.38
C ILE A 88 -4.18 15.62 19.26
N ARG A 89 -5.16 15.22 18.44
CA ARG A 89 -4.96 14.30 17.32
C ARG A 89 -3.90 14.81 16.34
N PHE A 90 -3.97 16.09 15.99
CA PHE A 90 -3.09 16.72 15.00
C PHE A 90 -1.95 17.54 15.64
N GLN A 91 -1.57 17.25 16.89
CA GLN A 91 -0.55 18.01 17.63
C GLN A 91 0.82 18.09 16.94
N LYS A 92 1.18 17.09 16.12
CA LYS A 92 2.45 17.03 15.38
C LYS A 92 2.41 17.79 14.04
N TYR A 93 1.24 18.21 13.60
CA TYR A 93 1.06 18.83 12.29
C TYR A 93 1.20 20.34 12.39
N ARG A 94 1.64 20.98 11.30
CA ARG A 94 1.75 22.45 11.20
C ARG A 94 1.02 22.97 9.97
N GLY A 95 0.29 24.08 10.16
CA GLY A 95 -0.32 24.81 9.05
C GLY A 95 0.73 25.64 8.31
N LEU A 96 0.84 25.43 7.00
CA LEU A 96 1.70 26.23 6.13
C LEU A 96 0.84 27.12 5.24
N LYS A 97 1.27 28.37 5.05
CA LYS A 97 0.58 29.31 4.14
C LYS A 97 0.70 28.89 2.67
N SER A 98 1.83 28.31 2.29
CA SER A 98 2.08 27.80 0.95
C SER A 98 3.19 26.76 0.98
N PHE A 99 2.92 25.55 0.48
CA PHE A 99 3.91 24.47 0.39
C PHE A 99 5.18 24.84 -0.38
N ARG A 100 5.11 25.84 -1.28
CA ARG A 100 6.25 26.22 -2.14
C ARG A 100 7.18 27.22 -1.49
N THR A 101 6.66 28.12 -0.66
CA THR A 101 7.42 29.28 -0.18
C THR A 101 7.59 29.33 1.33
N SER A 102 6.75 28.61 2.09
CA SER A 102 6.94 28.54 3.53
C SER A 102 8.22 27.78 3.87
N PRO A 103 9.06 28.29 4.79
CA PRO A 103 10.25 27.57 5.21
C PRO A 103 9.86 26.27 5.93
N TRP A 104 10.55 25.18 5.58
CA TRP A 104 10.46 23.88 6.23
C TRP A 104 11.87 23.44 6.59
N ASP A 105 12.20 23.31 7.88
CA ASP A 105 13.53 22.84 8.31
C ASP A 105 13.67 21.33 8.06
N PRO A 106 14.64 20.88 7.23
CA PRO A 106 14.87 19.46 6.98
C PRO A 106 15.43 18.68 8.18
N LYS A 107 15.97 19.37 9.19
CA LYS A 107 16.63 18.74 10.34
C LYS A 107 15.76 18.69 11.61
N GLU A 108 14.52 19.12 11.50
CA GLU A 108 13.56 19.14 12.60
C GLU A 108 12.89 17.75 12.77
N ASN A 109 12.63 17.33 14.01
CA ASN A 109 11.87 16.12 14.34
C ASN A 109 12.36 14.82 13.67
N LEU A 110 13.67 14.69 13.41
CA LEU A 110 14.25 13.51 12.79
C LEU A 110 14.20 12.28 13.72
N PRO A 111 13.86 11.08 13.22
CA PRO A 111 13.97 9.84 13.97
C PRO A 111 15.42 9.56 14.42
N ARG A 112 15.57 8.80 15.51
CA ARG A 112 16.91 8.42 16.04
C ARG A 112 17.76 7.68 15.00
N ASP A 113 17.13 6.86 14.15
CA ASP A 113 17.83 6.12 13.10
C ASP A 113 18.45 7.00 12.02
N TYR A 114 17.96 8.25 11.87
CA TYR A 114 18.58 9.20 10.95
C TYR A 114 20.00 9.57 11.36
N ALA A 115 20.36 9.42 12.64
CA ALA A 115 21.73 9.61 13.10
C ALA A 115 22.69 8.49 12.66
N ARG A 116 22.16 7.34 12.21
CA ARG A 116 22.95 6.17 11.79
C ARG A 116 23.35 6.23 10.32
N ILE A 117 22.64 7.02 9.51
CA ILE A 117 22.92 7.14 8.08
C ILE A 117 23.94 8.25 7.81
N PHE A 118 24.67 8.11 6.71
CA PHE A 118 25.65 9.11 6.28
C PHE A 118 25.01 10.16 5.36
N GLN A 119 25.13 11.44 5.71
CA GLN A 119 24.74 12.55 4.86
C GLN A 119 25.93 13.05 4.04
N PHE A 120 25.77 13.10 2.71
CA PHE A 120 26.75 13.72 1.84
C PHE A 120 26.57 15.24 1.79
N GLN A 121 27.65 15.99 1.98
CA GLN A 121 27.65 17.45 1.83
C GLN A 121 27.34 17.85 0.37
N ASN A 122 27.91 17.12 -0.59
CA ASN A 122 27.62 17.31 -2.01
C ASN A 122 27.74 15.98 -2.76
N PHE A 123 26.59 15.34 -2.97
CA PHE A 123 26.51 14.04 -3.63
C PHE A 123 27.09 14.07 -5.05
N ALA A 124 26.77 15.09 -5.84
CA ALA A 124 27.20 15.18 -7.24
C ALA A 124 28.73 15.31 -7.37
N ARG A 125 29.37 16.09 -6.48
CA ARG A 125 30.83 16.24 -6.43
C ARG A 125 31.49 14.92 -6.04
N MET A 126 31.01 14.28 -4.99
CA MET A 126 31.62 13.06 -4.48
C MET A 126 31.48 11.90 -5.48
N ARG A 127 30.31 11.75 -6.11
CA ARG A 127 30.10 10.77 -7.19
C ARG A 127 31.11 10.95 -8.34
N LYS A 128 31.29 12.18 -8.82
CA LYS A 128 32.27 12.47 -9.88
C LYS A 128 33.70 12.16 -9.46
N HIS A 129 34.04 12.42 -8.20
CA HIS A 129 35.37 12.14 -7.66
C HIS A 129 35.67 10.64 -7.64
N ILE A 130 34.77 9.84 -7.07
CA ILE A 130 34.91 8.38 -6.96
C ILE A 130 35.00 7.74 -8.35
N LEU A 131 34.13 8.14 -9.29
CA LEU A 131 34.16 7.62 -10.65
C LEU A 131 35.50 7.91 -11.35
N ARG A 132 36.04 9.13 -11.19
CA ARG A 132 37.36 9.47 -11.75
C ARG A 132 38.51 8.71 -11.07
N GLN A 133 38.40 8.41 -9.78
CA GLN A 133 39.41 7.61 -9.08
C GLN A 133 39.42 6.19 -9.62
N ARG A 134 38.25 5.55 -9.71
CA ARG A 134 38.09 4.23 -10.34
C ARG A 134 38.68 4.20 -11.75
N ASP A 135 38.33 5.15 -12.61
CA ASP A 135 38.80 5.16 -14.00
C ASP A 135 40.34 5.31 -14.10
N ARG A 136 40.99 5.94 -13.11
CA ARG A 136 42.46 6.01 -13.02
C ARG A 136 43.06 4.70 -12.55
N GLU A 137 42.49 4.10 -11.51
CA GLU A 137 42.96 2.85 -10.91
C GLU A 137 42.77 1.64 -11.86
N GLU A 138 41.67 1.59 -12.63
CA GLU A 138 41.42 0.56 -13.64
C GLU A 138 42.43 0.62 -14.81
N GLY A 139 43.04 1.79 -15.07
CA GLY A 139 44.09 1.97 -16.07
C GLY A 139 45.46 1.41 -15.67
N GLU A 140 45.69 1.16 -14.37
CA GLU A 140 46.97 0.70 -13.82
C GLU A 140 46.97 -0.79 -13.42
N GLY A 141 45.79 -1.45 -13.42
CA GLY A 141 45.60 -2.81 -12.90
C GLY A 141 45.16 -3.88 -13.90
N ALA A 142 45.17 -3.59 -15.21
CA ALA A 142 44.67 -4.51 -16.25
C ALA A 142 45.68 -5.60 -16.69
N GLU A 143 46.53 -6.10 -15.79
CA GLU A 143 47.27 -7.35 -15.98
C GLU A 143 46.47 -8.48 -15.32
N HIS A 144 45.84 -9.31 -16.16
CA HIS A 144 44.95 -10.40 -15.75
C HIS A 144 45.72 -11.48 -14.96
N PHE A 145 45.62 -11.45 -13.63
CA PHE A 145 45.94 -12.60 -12.79
C PHE A 145 44.65 -13.29 -12.36
N TYR A 146 44.57 -14.61 -12.56
CA TYR A 146 43.49 -15.45 -12.03
C TYR A 146 43.51 -15.35 -10.50
N THR A 147 42.71 -14.45 -9.92
CA THR A 147 42.63 -14.29 -8.46
C THR A 147 41.42 -15.07 -7.93
N ASN A 148 41.68 -16.14 -7.18
CA ASN A 148 40.68 -16.75 -6.31
C ASN A 148 40.43 -15.77 -5.14
N LYS A 149 39.48 -14.86 -5.30
CA LYS A 149 39.03 -14.02 -4.18
C LYS A 149 38.15 -14.85 -3.26
N GLY A 150 38.79 -15.49 -2.27
CA GLY A 150 38.09 -16.10 -1.15
C GLY A 150 37.28 -15.03 -0.42
N LEU A 151 35.97 -15.05 -0.59
CA LEU A 151 35.07 -14.28 0.25
C LEU A 151 34.98 -15.02 1.58
N ASP A 152 35.72 -14.57 2.58
CA ASP A 152 35.53 -15.01 3.96
C ASP A 152 34.12 -14.58 4.41
N ARG A 153 33.13 -15.42 4.13
CA ARG A 153 31.83 -15.37 4.79
C ARG A 153 32.00 -16.15 6.10
N PRO A 154 32.00 -15.53 7.28
CA PRO A 154 31.97 -16.29 8.51
C PRO A 154 30.67 -17.10 8.53
N ALA A 155 30.80 -18.41 8.69
CA ALA A 155 29.70 -19.35 8.70
C ALA A 155 28.70 -18.99 9.80
N LEU A 156 27.51 -18.53 9.42
CA LEU A 156 26.34 -18.52 10.29
C LEU A 156 25.79 -19.95 10.38
N SER A 157 26.60 -20.85 10.92
CA SER A 157 26.21 -22.24 11.20
C SER A 157 26.56 -22.59 12.63
N GLN A 158 25.96 -21.87 13.58
CA GLN A 158 25.76 -22.37 14.95
C GLN A 158 24.51 -21.72 15.52
N LEU A 159 23.34 -22.24 15.14
CA LEU A 159 22.12 -22.20 15.94
C LEU A 159 21.23 -23.38 15.49
N LEU A 160 21.71 -24.60 15.75
CA LEU A 160 20.85 -25.78 15.83
C LEU A 160 21.44 -26.78 16.83
N LEU A 161 21.61 -26.36 18.09
CA LEU A 161 21.57 -27.26 19.24
C LEU A 161 21.47 -26.48 20.57
N ALA A 162 20.24 -26.27 21.02
CA ALA A 162 19.83 -26.26 22.43
C ALA A 162 18.30 -26.14 22.47
#